data_AF-A0A3B9M0P3-F1
#
_entry.id   AF-A0A3B9M0P3-F1
#
_cell.length_a   1.000
_cell.length_b   1.000
_cell.length_c   1.000
_cell.angle_alpha   90.00
_cell.angle_beta   90.00
_cell.angle_gamma   90.00
#
_symmetry.space_group_name_H-M   'P 1'
#
loop_
_entity.id
_entity.type
_entity.pdbx_description
1 polymer ?
#
loop_
_entity_poly.entity_id
_entity_poly.type
_entity_poly.pdbx_seq_one_letter_code
_entity_poly.pdbx_strand_id
1 'polypeptide(L)'
;MMAACFTACLHWGQSSFFASFSLRQLVEKNKIHPGLDCGAGGGAGIGGGSGFFGTKESHSHKAEDFSCRLKADRVESFDEANLIAALKQDVERDLGKSGAKIVDSGSADSRSFFFLYILNKTQGRVEVSGKRIGEDYYTLKADLDEKTIATVK
;
A
#
# COMPACT_ATOMS: atom_id res chain seq x y z
N MET A 1 9.42 -36.64 -17.31
CA MET A 1 8.80 -35.34 -17.64
C MET A 1 7.66 -35.12 -16.66
N MET A 2 7.90 -34.37 -15.57
CA MET A 2 6.84 -34.00 -14.64
C MET A 2 6.35 -32.59 -14.99
N ALA A 3 5.15 -32.53 -15.56
CA ALA A 3 4.39 -31.30 -15.67
C ALA A 3 3.76 -31.00 -14.32
N ALA A 4 4.37 -30.09 -13.56
CA ALA A 4 3.72 -29.47 -12.42
C ALA A 4 2.77 -28.40 -12.96
N CYS A 5 1.48 -28.74 -13.07
CA CYS A 5 0.41 -27.75 -13.13
C CYS A 5 0.46 -26.93 -11.86
N PHE A 6 1.10 -25.76 -11.93
CA PHE A 6 0.90 -24.72 -10.93
C PHE A 6 -0.56 -24.27 -11.05
N THR A 7 -1.40 -24.85 -10.21
CA THR A 7 -2.75 -24.36 -9.95
C THR A 7 -2.58 -22.96 -9.36
N ALA A 8 -2.55 -21.96 -10.24
CA ALA A 8 -2.74 -20.58 -9.85
C ALA A 8 -4.13 -20.53 -9.21
N CYS A 9 -4.19 -20.49 -7.88
CA CYS A 9 -5.35 -20.01 -7.16
C CYS A 9 -5.54 -18.56 -7.58
N LEU A 10 -6.17 -18.35 -8.73
CA LEU A 10 -6.72 -17.06 -9.14
C LEU A 10 -7.79 -16.73 -8.09
N HIS A 11 -7.34 -16.03 -7.06
CA HIS A 11 -8.19 -15.40 -6.07
C HIS A 11 -9.08 -14.43 -6.85
N TRP A 12 -10.32 -14.84 -7.12
CA TRP A 12 -11.13 -14.36 -8.25
C TRP A 12 -11.70 -12.94 -8.09
N GLY A 13 -11.05 -12.06 -7.31
CA GLY A 13 -11.56 -10.72 -7.02
C GLY A 13 -10.53 -9.65 -6.65
N GLN A 14 -9.24 -9.99 -6.54
CA GLN A 14 -8.16 -9.06 -6.20
C GLN A 14 -7.21 -8.88 -7.38
N SER A 15 -6.68 -7.67 -7.54
CA SER A 15 -5.70 -7.36 -8.56
C SER A 15 -4.30 -7.83 -8.17
N SER A 16 -3.40 -7.93 -9.16
CA SER A 16 -2.00 -8.26 -8.91
C SER A 16 -1.29 -7.19 -8.06
N PHE A 17 -1.72 -5.93 -8.16
CA PHE A 17 -1.21 -4.85 -7.32
C PHE A 17 -1.60 -5.08 -5.86
N PHE A 18 -2.89 -5.35 -5.57
CA PHE A 18 -3.36 -5.59 -4.21
C PHE A 18 -2.65 -6.78 -3.54
N ALA A 19 -2.50 -7.89 -4.28
CA ALA A 19 -1.85 -9.08 -3.76
C ALA A 19 -0.34 -8.90 -3.49
N SER A 20 0.33 -8.00 -4.23
CA SER A 20 1.78 -7.77 -4.11
C SER A 20 2.16 -6.53 -3.30
N PHE A 21 1.19 -5.68 -2.96
CA PHE A 21 1.45 -4.49 -2.16
C PHE A 21 1.95 -4.84 -0.76
N SER A 22 3.05 -4.18 -0.37
CA SER A 22 3.57 -4.21 0.99
C SER A 22 4.13 -2.84 1.35
N LEU A 23 3.57 -2.23 2.38
CA LEU A 23 4.03 -0.97 2.94
C LEU A 23 5.45 -1.12 3.48
N ARG A 24 5.75 -2.25 4.14
CA ARG A 24 7.11 -2.54 4.59
C ARG A 24 8.09 -2.44 3.42
N GLN A 25 7.88 -3.21 2.34
CA GLN A 25 8.77 -3.20 1.18
C GLN A 25 8.88 -1.81 0.54
N LEU A 26 7.78 -1.06 0.48
CA LEU A 26 7.76 0.32 -0.01
C LEU A 26 8.69 1.22 0.81
N VAL A 27 8.64 1.12 2.14
CA VAL A 27 9.53 1.85 3.04
C VAL A 27 10.97 1.34 2.96
N GLU A 28 11.18 0.02 2.78
CA GLU A 28 12.54 -0.52 2.65
C GLU A 28 13.27 -0.03 1.39
N LYS A 29 12.55 0.10 0.27
CA LYS A 29 13.07 0.75 -0.96
C LYS A 29 13.47 2.22 -0.69
N ASN A 30 12.74 2.88 0.21
CA ASN A 30 12.95 4.27 0.61
C ASN A 30 13.81 4.41 1.88
N LYS A 31 14.46 3.36 2.41
CA LYS A 31 15.40 3.43 3.55
C LYS A 31 16.60 4.35 3.28
N ILE A 32 16.79 4.78 2.04
CA ILE A 32 17.78 5.77 1.63
C ILE A 32 17.36 7.19 2.07
N HIS A 33 16.10 7.40 2.47
CA HIS A 33 15.65 8.70 2.95
C HIS A 33 16.34 9.05 4.28
N PRO A 34 17.07 10.19 4.35
CA PRO A 34 17.85 10.54 5.54
C PRO A 34 16.91 10.83 6.72
N GLY A 35 16.80 9.89 7.66
CA GLY A 35 16.09 10.12 8.92
C GLY A 35 15.40 8.90 9.53
N LEU A 36 15.24 7.79 8.80
CA LEU A 36 14.63 6.56 9.34
C LEU A 36 15.66 5.49 9.66
N ASP A 37 15.51 4.85 10.82
CA ASP A 37 16.14 3.58 11.19
C ASP A 37 15.05 2.49 11.33
N CYS A 38 14.93 1.70 10.27
CA CYS A 38 13.95 0.62 10.13
C CYS A 38 14.59 -0.77 10.31
N GLY A 39 15.75 -0.87 10.96
CA GLY A 39 16.49 -2.14 11.14
C GLY A 39 15.80 -3.18 12.04
N ALA A 40 14.91 -2.72 12.93
CA ALA A 40 14.19 -3.56 13.90
C ALA A 40 12.69 -3.23 14.04
N GLY A 41 12.11 -2.53 13.05
CA GLY A 41 10.70 -2.13 13.07
C GLY A 41 9.77 -3.36 13.00
N GLY A 42 9.02 -3.60 14.08
CA GLY A 42 8.01 -4.65 14.14
C GLY A 42 6.82 -4.29 13.26
N GLY A 43 6.62 -5.03 12.16
CA GLY A 43 5.39 -4.97 11.37
C GLY A 43 4.32 -5.81 12.05
N ALA A 44 3.35 -5.17 12.69
CA ALA A 44 2.12 -5.84 13.11
C ALA A 44 1.17 -5.88 11.91
N GLY A 45 1.15 -7.01 11.19
CA GLY A 45 0.13 -7.23 10.15
C GLY A 45 -1.23 -7.42 10.81
N ILE A 46 -2.18 -6.52 10.54
CA ILE A 46 -3.57 -6.66 11.02
C ILE A 46 -4.50 -6.90 9.82
N GLY A 47 -5.10 -8.09 9.80
CA GLY A 47 -6.46 -8.36 9.32
C GLY A 47 -6.82 -8.03 7.88
N GLY A 48 -6.57 -8.97 6.95
CA GLY A 48 -7.29 -9.02 5.68
C GLY A 48 -8.57 -9.84 5.83
N GLY A 49 -9.72 -9.17 5.98
CA GLY A 49 -11.02 -9.82 5.97
C GLY A 49 -11.56 -9.94 4.54
N SER A 50 -11.56 -11.15 3.97
CA SER A 50 -12.29 -11.44 2.73
C SER A 50 -13.70 -11.92 3.10
N GLY A 51 -14.68 -11.03 3.00
CA GLY A 51 -16.09 -11.39 3.18
C GLY A 51 -16.66 -11.97 1.88
N PHE A 52 -16.96 -13.26 1.85
CA PHE A 52 -17.69 -13.90 0.75
C PHE A 52 -19.14 -14.12 1.17
N PHE A 53 -19.97 -13.08 1.08
CA PHE A 53 -21.42 -13.21 1.19
C PHE A 53 -22.05 -13.12 -0.20
N GLY A 54 -22.72 -14.20 -0.60
CA GLY A 54 -23.21 -14.43 -1.96
C GLY A 54 -24.01 -13.26 -2.53
N THR A 55 -23.33 -12.44 -3.33
CA THR A 55 -23.84 -11.60 -4.42
C THR A 55 -22.64 -11.30 -5.33
N LYS A 56 -22.87 -10.91 -6.60
CA LYS A 56 -21.89 -10.90 -7.72
C LYS A 56 -20.69 -9.94 -7.59
N GLU A 57 -20.39 -9.41 -6.41
CA GLU A 57 -19.37 -8.38 -6.20
C GLU A 57 -18.35 -8.85 -5.15
N SER A 58 -17.07 -8.89 -5.54
CA SER A 58 -15.98 -9.08 -4.59
C SER A 58 -15.58 -7.74 -4.00
N HIS A 59 -15.44 -7.69 -2.68
CA HIS A 59 -14.82 -6.59 -1.95
C HIS A 59 -13.61 -7.14 -1.20
N SER A 60 -12.48 -6.45 -1.27
CA SER A 60 -11.24 -6.83 -0.63
C SER A 60 -10.61 -5.62 0.03
N HIS A 61 -10.37 -5.74 1.32
CA HIS A 61 -9.77 -4.69 2.13
C HIS A 61 -8.50 -5.23 2.80
N LYS A 62 -7.46 -4.39 2.86
CA LYS A 62 -6.23 -4.67 3.59
C LYS A 62 -5.65 -3.37 4.14
N ALA A 63 -5.32 -3.38 5.42
CA ALA A 63 -4.55 -2.32 6.05
C ALA A 63 -3.18 -2.85 6.48
N GLU A 64 -2.14 -2.04 6.33
CA GLU A 64 -0.80 -2.33 6.84
C GLU A 64 -0.28 -1.13 7.63
N ASP A 65 0.28 -1.39 8.81
CA ASP A 65 0.99 -0.37 9.59
C ASP A 65 2.47 -0.77 9.70
N PHE A 66 3.35 0.21 9.52
CA PHE A 66 4.80 0.02 9.64
C PHE A 66 5.43 1.18 10.39
N SER A 67 6.10 0.86 11.50
CA SER A 67 6.76 1.85 12.36
C SER A 67 8.27 1.72 12.30
N CYS A 68 8.96 2.84 12.15
CA CYS A 68 10.41 2.94 12.22
C CYS A 68 10.83 3.93 13.29
N ARG A 69 12.04 3.75 13.82
CA ARG A 69 12.65 4.79 14.64
C ARG A 69 13.14 5.93 13.76
N LEU A 70 13.03 7.15 14.26
CA LEU A 70 13.75 8.30 13.74
C LEU A 70 15.20 8.19 14.19
N LYS A 71 16.13 8.57 13.32
CA LYS A 71 17.54 8.67 13.71
C LYS A 71 17.70 9.82 14.70
N ALA A 72 18.35 9.56 15.83
CA ALA A 72 18.46 10.51 16.94
C ALA A 72 19.06 11.87 16.54
N ASP A 73 19.95 11.90 15.54
CA ASP A 73 20.56 13.12 15.01
C ASP A 73 19.64 13.93 14.07
N ARG A 74 18.48 13.38 13.71
CA ARG A 74 17.61 13.89 12.63
C ARG A 74 16.16 14.10 13.03
N VAL A 75 15.78 13.84 14.29
CA VAL A 75 14.40 13.91 14.80
C VAL A 75 13.73 15.25 14.44
N GLU A 76 14.40 16.36 14.71
CA GLU A 76 13.87 17.71 14.43
C GLU A 76 13.88 18.06 12.94
N SER A 77 14.85 17.52 12.19
CA SER A 77 15.04 17.79 10.76
C SER A 77 14.34 16.79 9.83
N PHE A 78 13.55 15.86 10.39
CA PHE A 78 12.94 14.80 9.60
C PHE A 78 11.87 15.37 8.66
N ASP A 79 12.18 15.32 7.38
CA ASP A 79 11.34 15.82 6.30
C ASP A 79 10.27 14.78 5.93
N GLU A 80 9.16 14.82 6.65
CA GLU A 80 7.98 13.98 6.43
C GLU A 80 7.40 14.15 5.02
N ALA A 81 7.36 15.39 4.53
CA ALA A 81 6.75 15.71 3.26
C ALA A 81 7.53 15.07 2.11
N ASN A 82 8.85 15.12 2.16
CA ASN A 82 9.70 14.51 1.14
C ASN A 82 9.63 12.97 1.19
N LEU A 83 9.60 12.36 2.39
CA LEU A 83 9.35 10.92 2.50
C LEU A 83 8.03 10.53 1.84
N ILE A 84 6.94 11.23 2.16
CA ILE A 84 5.60 10.92 1.64
C ILE A 84 5.54 11.15 0.13
N ALA A 85 6.21 12.18 -0.39
CA ALA A 85 6.34 12.41 -1.83
C ALA A 85 7.11 11.28 -2.53
N ALA A 86 8.20 10.78 -1.93
CA ALA A 86 8.95 9.64 -2.47
C ALA A 86 8.11 8.35 -2.47
N LEU A 87 7.39 8.06 -1.38
CA LEU A 87 6.46 6.94 -1.30
C LEU A 87 5.35 7.04 -2.35
N LYS A 88 4.82 8.25 -2.59
CA LYS A 88 3.81 8.51 -3.62
C LYS A 88 4.32 8.13 -5.01
N GLN A 89 5.52 8.57 -5.37
CA GLN A 89 6.15 8.26 -6.67
C GLN A 89 6.38 6.75 -6.84
N ASP A 90 6.74 6.07 -5.76
CA ASP A 90 6.96 4.63 -5.78
C ASP A 90 5.67 3.83 -5.97
N VAL A 91 4.59 4.21 -5.29
CA VAL A 91 3.26 3.61 -5.47
C VAL A 91 2.73 3.87 -6.86
N GLU A 92 2.86 5.09 -7.38
CA GLU A 92 2.47 5.44 -8.75
C GLU A 92 3.21 4.57 -9.78
N ARG A 93 4.51 4.38 -9.59
CA ARG A 93 5.32 3.53 -10.45
C ARG A 93 4.94 2.05 -10.37
N ASP A 94 4.67 1.54 -9.16
CA ASP A 94 4.26 0.15 -8.97
C ASP A 94 2.85 -0.11 -9.54
N LEU A 95 1.93 0.86 -9.44
CA LEU A 95 0.64 0.87 -10.15
C LEU A 95 0.85 0.83 -11.68
N GLY A 96 1.71 1.70 -12.22
CA GLY A 96 2.03 1.72 -13.65
C GLY A 96 2.60 0.39 -14.16
N LYS A 97 3.54 -0.22 -13.41
CA LYS A 97 4.11 -1.54 -13.72
C LYS A 97 3.09 -2.67 -13.69
N SER A 98 2.06 -2.57 -12.83
CA SER A 98 0.97 -3.55 -12.77
C SER A 98 -0.01 -3.43 -13.94
N GLY A 99 0.09 -2.37 -14.75
CA GLY A 99 -0.87 -2.05 -15.80
C GLY A 99 -2.14 -1.34 -15.30
N ALA A 100 -2.14 -0.88 -14.04
CA ALA A 100 -3.26 -0.14 -13.48
C ALA A 100 -3.36 1.26 -14.11
N LYS A 101 -4.57 1.69 -14.40
CA LYS A 101 -4.87 3.06 -14.82
C LYS A 101 -5.26 3.88 -13.59
N ILE A 102 -4.47 4.88 -13.24
CA ILE A 102 -4.85 5.87 -12.23
C ILE A 102 -5.99 6.72 -12.80
N VAL A 103 -7.10 6.79 -12.08
CA VAL A 103 -8.30 7.55 -12.47
C VAL A 103 -8.48 8.82 -11.65
N ASP A 104 -7.93 8.85 -10.44
CA ASP A 104 -7.89 10.02 -9.59
C ASP A 104 -6.73 9.89 -8.60
N SER A 105 -6.24 11.03 -8.10
CA SER A 105 -5.18 11.07 -7.10
C SER A 105 -5.28 12.34 -6.28
N GLY A 106 -4.88 12.27 -5.03
CA GLY A 106 -4.91 13.44 -4.16
C GLY A 106 -4.10 13.25 -2.89
N SER A 107 -4.23 14.24 -2.02
CA SER A 107 -3.54 14.34 -0.74
C SER A 107 -4.41 15.21 0.17
N ALA A 108 -4.69 14.72 1.38
CA ALA A 108 -5.45 15.48 2.36
C ALA A 108 -4.54 16.47 3.11
N ASP A 109 -3.29 16.08 3.34
CA ASP A 109 -2.24 16.89 3.94
C ASP A 109 -0.85 16.45 3.43
N SER A 110 0.21 17.15 3.81
CA SER A 110 1.59 16.82 3.41
C SER A 110 2.09 15.45 3.89
N ARG A 111 1.28 14.73 4.70
CA ARG A 111 1.63 13.44 5.30
C ARG A 111 0.80 12.29 4.74
N SER A 112 -0.02 12.55 3.72
CA SER A 112 -0.90 11.55 3.14
C SER A 112 -1.06 11.73 1.64
N PHE A 113 -1.29 10.61 0.95
CA PHE A 113 -1.74 10.61 -0.43
C PHE A 113 -2.67 9.44 -0.70
N PHE A 114 -3.46 9.55 -1.76
CA PHE A 114 -4.23 8.44 -2.28
C PHE A 114 -4.17 8.36 -3.81
N PHE A 115 -4.37 7.15 -4.31
CA PHE A 115 -4.65 6.89 -5.71
C PHE A 115 -5.93 6.07 -5.82
N LEU A 116 -6.84 6.52 -6.69
CA LEU A 116 -7.91 5.67 -7.23
C LEU A 116 -7.40 5.10 -8.55
N TYR A 117 -7.55 3.79 -8.72
CA TYR A 117 -7.07 3.10 -9.91
C TYR A 117 -8.08 2.07 -10.41
N ILE A 118 -7.95 1.72 -11.68
CA ILE A 118 -8.66 0.61 -12.31
C ILE A 118 -7.62 -0.35 -12.86
N LEU A 119 -7.72 -1.62 -12.47
CA LEU A 119 -6.91 -2.69 -13.03
C LEU A 119 -7.84 -3.83 -13.44
N ASN A 120 -7.89 -4.11 -14.75
CA ASN A 120 -8.85 -5.03 -15.35
C ASN A 120 -10.30 -4.64 -15.03
N LYS A 121 -11.04 -5.48 -14.29
CA LYS A 121 -12.43 -5.25 -13.86
C LYS A 121 -12.53 -4.83 -12.40
N THR A 122 -11.43 -4.40 -11.79
CA THR A 122 -11.36 -4.03 -10.39
C THR A 122 -11.08 -2.54 -10.27
N GLN A 123 -11.90 -1.84 -9.50
CA GLN A 123 -11.60 -0.49 -9.03
C GLN A 123 -10.96 -0.60 -7.66
N GLY A 124 -9.80 0.02 -7.50
CA GLY A 124 -9.08 0.05 -6.25
C GLY A 124 -8.82 1.46 -5.75
N ARG A 125 -8.57 1.55 -4.44
CA ARG A 125 -8.06 2.73 -3.75
C ARG A 125 -6.88 2.28 -2.90
N VAL A 126 -5.77 2.98 -3.03
CA VAL A 126 -4.66 2.88 -2.07
C VAL A 126 -4.47 4.25 -1.44
N GLU A 127 -4.47 4.29 -0.12
CA GLU A 127 -4.13 5.47 0.67
C GLU A 127 -2.93 5.14 1.54
N VAL A 128 -1.96 6.06 1.58
CA VAL A 128 -0.81 5.96 2.49
C VAL A 128 -0.77 7.24 3.31
N SER A 129 -0.60 7.09 4.61
CA SER A 129 -0.50 8.20 5.56
C SER A 129 0.64 7.96 6.55
N GLY A 130 1.20 9.04 7.07
CA GLY A 130 2.29 9.00 8.03
C GLY A 130 2.01 9.87 9.25
N LYS A 131 2.55 9.45 10.39
CA LYS A 131 2.38 10.14 11.67
C LYS A 131 3.55 9.87 12.61
N ARG A 132 4.05 10.91 13.29
CA ARG A 132 4.97 10.75 14.43
C ARG A 132 4.24 10.17 15.64
N ILE A 133 4.86 9.18 16.29
CA ILE A 133 4.42 8.62 17.56
C ILE A 133 5.51 8.90 18.60
N GLY A 134 5.21 9.82 19.53
CA GLY A 134 6.22 10.34 20.44
C GLY A 134 7.32 11.10 19.69
N GLU A 135 8.51 11.12 20.28
CA GLU A 135 9.69 11.81 19.73
C GLU A 135 10.54 10.91 18.83
N ASP A 136 10.48 9.59 19.05
CA ASP A 136 11.46 8.66 18.47
C ASP A 136 10.90 7.81 17.31
N TYR A 137 9.59 7.81 17.07
CA TYR A 137 8.99 6.90 16.08
C TYR A 137 8.18 7.64 15.03
N TYR A 138 8.24 7.12 13.81
CA TYR A 138 7.36 7.48 12.72
C TYR A 138 6.63 6.23 12.23
N THR A 139 5.31 6.32 12.19
CA THR A 139 4.44 5.24 11.74
C THR A 139 3.81 5.63 10.43
N LEU A 140 3.92 4.72 9.46
CA LEU A 140 3.20 4.77 8.21
C LEU A 140 2.05 3.78 8.28
N LYS A 141 0.91 4.18 7.73
CA LYS A 141 -0.27 3.34 7.51
C LYS A 141 -0.60 3.32 6.03
N ALA A 142 -0.92 2.16 5.51
CA ALA A 142 -1.49 1.97 4.19
C ALA A 142 -2.87 1.33 4.32
N ASP A 143 -3.81 1.80 3.53
CA ASP A 143 -5.19 1.33 3.49
C ASP A 143 -5.54 1.06 2.02
N LEU A 144 -5.87 -0.20 1.71
CA LEU A 144 -6.14 -0.67 0.36
C LEU A 144 -7.52 -1.30 0.31
N ASP A 145 -8.34 -0.82 -0.62
CA ASP A 145 -9.66 -1.37 -0.92
C ASP A 145 -9.77 -1.65 -2.40
N GLU A 146 -10.32 -2.81 -2.74
CA GLU A 146 -10.63 -3.22 -4.10
C GLU A 146 -12.04 -3.78 -4.21
N LYS A 147 -12.73 -3.38 -5.27
CA LYS A 147 -14.05 -3.88 -5.62
C LYS A 147 -14.14 -4.25 -7.09
N THR A 148 -14.83 -5.35 -7.40
CA THR A 148 -15.15 -5.66 -8.79
C THR A 148 -16.18 -4.66 -9.32
N ILE A 149 -15.93 -4.14 -10.52
CA ILE A 149 -16.85 -3.28 -11.25
C ILE A 149 -17.94 -4.17 -11.84
N ALA A 150 -19.19 -3.97 -11.40
CA ALA A 150 -20.34 -4.68 -11.96
C ALA A 150 -20.46 -4.40 -13.46
N THR A 151 -20.37 -5.45 -14.28
CA THR A 151 -20.67 -5.32 -15.71
C THR A 151 -22.20 -5.34 -15.85
N VAL A 152 -22.80 -4.17 -16.08
CA VAL A 152 -24.20 -4.10 -16.53
C VAL A 152 -24.23 -4.69 -17.94
N LYS A 153 -24.99 -5.78 -18.12
CA LYS A 153 -25.22 -6.43 -19.42
C LYS A 153 -26.24 -5.62 -20.23
#